data_AF-A0A177EGZ9-F1
#
_entry.id   AF-A0A177EGZ9-F1
#
_cell.length_a   1.000
_cell.length_b   1.000
_cell.length_c   1.000
_cell.angle_alpha   90.00
_cell.angle_beta   90.00
_cell.angle_gamma   90.00
#
_symmetry.space_group_name_H-M   'P 1'
#
loop_
_entity.id
_entity.type
_entity.pdbx_description
1 polymer ?
#
loop_
_entity_poly.entity_id
_entity_poly.type
_entity_poly.pdbx_seq_one_letter_code
_entity_poly.pdbx_strand_id
1 'polypeptide(L)'
;MAEANSSSSNAQLNEYISQYIEIRKRAEDKKKELQGLKNRRDALLDLLVYIKGQGCPTSSDLGVESVFPLVLGKAHSKFSITSVGMLPPEECFGFYNHSYIYPPGFKSRRKYNSSNRVEAKVLYYCQIRNVDGECIFEIRSSSGKVWSGKKEQAWSSFTSEFEKISFPSIESFFGLGHETVQKIIEELGDISVFSTYIPYKVRNRKGRKAKRDGEQ
;
A
#
# COMPACT_ATOMS: atom_id res chain seq x y z
N MET A 1 5.82 -66.68 23.63
CA MET A 1 6.21 -66.20 22.29
C MET A 1 5.45 -64.94 21.82
N ALA A 2 4.60 -64.30 22.63
CA ALA A 2 3.83 -63.11 22.20
C ALA A 2 4.51 -61.75 22.43
N GLU A 3 5.55 -61.68 23.28
CA GLU A 3 6.15 -60.40 23.69
C GLU A 3 7.12 -59.79 22.65
N ALA A 4 7.74 -60.62 21.80
CA ALA A 4 8.69 -60.15 20.79
C ALA A 4 8.04 -59.33 19.66
N ASN A 5 6.75 -59.53 19.39
CA ASN A 5 6.05 -58.84 18.30
C ASN A 5 5.59 -57.42 18.67
N SER A 6 5.41 -57.10 19.96
CA SER A 6 4.96 -55.76 20.37
C SER A 6 6.09 -54.72 20.35
N SER A 7 7.33 -55.14 20.63
CA SER A 7 8.51 -54.26 20.61
C SER A 7 8.90 -53.84 19.20
N SER A 8 8.71 -54.72 18.20
CA SER A 8 8.98 -54.43 16.79
C SER A 8 7.99 -53.40 16.22
N SER A 9 6.71 -53.50 16.57
CA SER A 9 5.66 -52.58 16.11
C SER A 9 5.83 -51.16 16.69
N ASN A 10 6.22 -51.04 17.96
CA ASN A 10 6.49 -49.74 18.59
C ASN A 10 7.74 -49.05 18.01
N ALA A 11 8.76 -49.82 17.64
CA ALA A 11 9.96 -49.27 16.99
C ALA A 11 9.62 -48.69 15.60
N GLN A 12 8.83 -49.41 14.81
CA GLN A 12 8.36 -48.94 13.50
C GLN A 12 7.52 -47.66 13.62
N LEU A 13 6.62 -47.58 14.60
CA LEU A 13 5.80 -46.39 14.83
C LEU A 13 6.66 -45.15 15.16
N ASN A 14 7.68 -45.32 16.01
CA ASN A 14 8.61 -44.24 16.35
C ASN A 14 9.44 -43.77 15.16
N GLU A 15 9.81 -44.69 14.27
CA GLU A 15 10.51 -44.38 13.03
C GLU A 15 9.62 -43.54 12.09
N TYR A 16 8.35 -43.94 11.91
CA TYR A 16 7.38 -43.17 11.13
C TYR A 16 7.13 -41.77 11.69
N ILE A 17 7.02 -41.63 13.02
CA ILE A 17 6.87 -40.32 13.68
C ILE A 17 8.09 -39.44 13.42
N SER A 18 9.30 -40.02 13.54
CA SER A 18 10.55 -39.30 13.29
C SER A 18 10.65 -38.81 11.84
N GLN A 19 10.31 -39.68 10.87
CA GLN A 19 10.26 -39.31 9.45
C GLN A 19 9.23 -38.20 9.18
N TYR A 20 8.04 -38.28 9.79
CA TYR A 20 7.01 -37.24 9.65
C TYR A 20 7.47 -35.87 10.17
N ILE A 21 8.11 -35.84 11.34
CA ILE A 21 8.66 -34.60 11.92
C ILE A 21 9.70 -33.99 11.00
N GLU A 22 10.58 -34.83 10.42
CA GLU A 22 11.62 -34.36 9.51
C GLU A 22 11.05 -33.80 8.20
N ILE A 23 10.07 -34.49 7.60
CA ILE A 23 9.36 -34.02 6.40
C ILE A 23 8.68 -32.68 6.68
N ARG A 24 7.98 -32.56 7.81
CA ARG A 24 7.30 -31.32 8.21
C ARG A 24 8.28 -30.17 8.37
N LYS A 25 9.42 -30.41 9.04
CA LYS A 25 10.46 -29.39 9.23
C LYS A 25 11.04 -28.92 7.88
N ARG A 26 11.36 -29.86 6.98
CA ARG A 26 11.82 -29.53 5.62
C ARG A 26 10.78 -28.72 4.83
N ALA A 27 9.50 -29.05 4.96
CA ALA A 27 8.42 -28.30 4.32
C ALA A 27 8.30 -26.86 4.86
N GLU A 28 8.42 -26.66 6.17
CA GLU A 28 8.42 -25.34 6.79
C GLU A 28 9.63 -24.49 6.38
N ASP A 29 10.82 -25.09 6.30
CA ASP A 29 12.03 -24.42 5.84
C ASP A 29 11.93 -24.00 4.37
N LYS A 30 11.39 -24.88 3.50
CA LYS A 30 11.11 -24.54 2.09
C LYS A 30 10.09 -23.42 1.95
N LYS A 31 9.08 -23.37 2.82
CA LYS A 31 8.08 -22.28 2.84
C LYS A 31 8.73 -20.94 3.21
N LYS A 32 9.64 -20.91 4.20
CA LYS A 32 10.40 -19.72 4.57
C LYS A 32 11.32 -19.25 3.44
N GLU A 33 12.03 -20.18 2.80
CA GLU A 33 12.90 -19.89 1.65
C GLU A 33 12.09 -19.25 0.50
N LEU A 34 10.95 -19.84 0.15
CA LEU A 34 10.06 -19.35 -0.89
C LEU A 34 9.49 -17.95 -0.56
N GLN A 35 9.18 -17.68 0.71
CA GLN A 35 8.77 -16.34 1.15
C GLN A 35 9.91 -15.32 1.01
N GLY A 36 11.15 -15.71 1.36
CA GLY A 36 12.33 -14.86 1.16
C GLY A 36 12.57 -14.52 -0.31
N LEU A 37 12.41 -15.50 -1.20
CA LEU A 37 12.51 -15.30 -2.66
C LEU A 37 11.41 -14.37 -3.18
N LYS A 38 10.16 -14.53 -2.72
CA LYS A 38 9.06 -13.61 -3.06
C LYS A 38 9.37 -12.17 -2.64
N ASN A 39 9.87 -11.96 -1.42
CA ASN A 39 10.25 -10.64 -0.94
C ASN A 39 11.37 -10.01 -1.79
N ARG A 40 12.37 -10.81 -2.21
CA ARG A 40 13.46 -10.35 -3.09
C ARG A 40 12.95 -10.00 -4.49
N ARG A 41 12.11 -10.85 -5.08
CA ARG A 41 11.47 -10.60 -6.38
C ARG A 41 10.70 -9.28 -6.34
N ASP A 42 9.90 -9.07 -5.31
CA ASP A 42 9.09 -7.85 -5.17
C ASP A 42 9.97 -6.60 -5.03
N ALA A 43 11.08 -6.68 -4.29
CA ALA A 43 12.05 -5.59 -4.21
C ALA A 43 12.73 -5.29 -5.55
N LEU A 44 13.03 -6.33 -6.36
CA LEU A 44 13.60 -6.17 -7.70
C LEU A 44 12.58 -5.62 -8.70
N LEU A 45 11.31 -5.99 -8.59
CA LEU A 45 10.25 -5.41 -9.39
C LEU A 45 10.05 -3.92 -9.05
N ASP A 46 10.04 -3.56 -7.76
CA ASP A 46 10.01 -2.17 -7.33
C ASP A 46 11.22 -1.39 -7.91
N LEU A 47 12.42 -2.00 -7.93
CA LEU A 47 13.62 -1.41 -8.52
C LEU A 47 13.52 -1.31 -10.05
N LEU A 48 12.98 -2.31 -10.74
CA LEU A 48 12.80 -2.30 -12.19
C LEU A 48 11.76 -1.27 -12.62
N VAL A 49 10.67 -1.12 -11.86
CA VAL A 49 9.70 -0.04 -12.08
C VAL A 49 10.38 1.30 -11.88
N TYR A 50 11.23 1.45 -10.87
CA TYR A 50 12.03 2.66 -10.65
C TYR A 50 12.98 2.95 -11.84
N ILE A 51 13.68 1.94 -12.35
CA ILE A 51 14.64 2.10 -13.47
C ILE A 51 13.91 2.34 -14.80
N LYS A 52 12.85 1.59 -15.09
CA LYS A 52 12.08 1.72 -16.35
C LYS A 52 11.16 2.94 -16.36
N GLY A 53 10.78 3.45 -15.20
CA GLY A 53 10.00 4.67 -15.04
C GLY A 53 10.83 5.97 -15.03
N GLN A 54 12.16 5.87 -15.14
CA GLN A 54 13.04 7.00 -15.43
C GLN A 54 13.52 6.90 -16.90
N GLY A 55 13.26 7.82 -17.82
CA GLY A 55 12.73 9.16 -17.62
C GLY A 55 13.54 9.90 -16.57
N CYS A 56 14.87 9.82 -16.62
CA CYS A 56 15.72 10.69 -15.82
C CYS A 56 15.37 12.13 -16.25
N PRO A 57 14.76 12.98 -15.41
CA PRO A 57 15.13 14.37 -15.53
C PRO A 57 16.57 14.39 -15.05
N THR A 58 17.47 14.67 -15.99
CA THR A 58 18.70 15.37 -15.66
C THR A 58 18.41 16.32 -14.51
N SER A 59 19.23 16.22 -13.46
CA SER A 59 19.32 17.13 -12.34
C SER A 59 19.77 18.53 -12.81
N SER A 60 18.99 19.12 -13.71
CA SER A 60 19.24 20.39 -14.38
C SER A 60 17.90 21.13 -14.41
N ASP A 61 17.84 22.18 -13.60
CA ASP A 61 16.97 23.37 -13.71
C ASP A 61 15.69 23.57 -12.88
N LEU A 62 15.30 22.71 -11.94
CA LEU A 62 14.37 23.16 -10.88
C LEU A 62 14.76 22.59 -9.51
N GLY A 63 15.52 23.38 -8.75
CA GLY A 63 16.05 23.07 -7.43
C GLY A 63 15.00 22.94 -6.33
N VAL A 64 14.42 21.76 -6.18
CA VAL A 64 13.85 21.30 -4.91
C VAL A 64 14.31 19.87 -4.67
N GLU A 65 15.42 19.71 -3.93
CA GLU A 65 15.74 18.44 -3.27
C GLU A 65 14.49 18.00 -2.51
N SER A 66 13.88 16.87 -2.89
CA SER A 66 12.66 16.41 -2.24
C SER A 66 12.99 15.92 -0.83
N VAL A 67 12.80 16.77 0.18
CA VAL A 67 12.98 16.45 1.61
C VAL A 67 11.83 15.54 2.08
N PHE A 68 11.93 14.25 1.77
CA PHE A 68 11.09 13.24 2.40
C PHE A 68 11.70 12.80 3.74
N PRO A 69 10.89 12.55 4.78
CA PRO A 69 9.43 12.47 4.78
C PRO A 69 8.73 13.84 4.87
N LEU A 70 7.69 14.03 4.05
CA LEU A 70 6.80 15.21 4.13
C LEU A 70 5.66 14.93 5.10
N VAL A 71 5.61 15.65 6.23
CA VAL A 71 4.60 15.45 7.27
C VAL A 71 3.46 16.48 7.12
N LEU A 72 2.22 16.01 7.00
CA LEU A 72 1.04 16.81 6.68
C LEU A 72 -0.15 16.45 7.58
N GLY A 73 -1.20 17.29 7.54
CA GLY A 73 -2.45 17.08 8.27
C GLY A 73 -2.51 17.72 9.67
N LYS A 74 -3.68 17.65 10.31
CA LYS A 74 -3.93 18.18 11.66
C LYS A 74 -3.67 17.09 12.71
N ALA A 75 -3.73 17.42 14.01
CA ALA A 75 -3.43 16.49 15.11
C ALA A 75 -4.08 15.08 14.97
N HIS A 76 -5.36 15.01 14.60
CA HIS A 76 -6.10 13.74 14.47
C HIS A 76 -6.01 13.12 13.06
N SER A 77 -5.48 13.85 12.08
CA SER A 77 -5.37 13.41 10.68
C SER A 77 -3.94 13.52 10.16
N LYS A 78 -2.95 13.50 11.05
CA LYS A 78 -1.52 13.60 10.71
C LYS A 78 -1.06 12.37 9.94
N PHE A 79 -0.30 12.58 8.88
CA PHE A 79 0.34 11.53 8.08
C PHE A 79 1.68 12.02 7.54
N SER A 80 2.50 11.10 7.07
CA SER A 80 3.77 11.42 6.43
C SER A 80 3.85 10.73 5.07
N ILE A 81 4.20 11.47 4.03
CA ILE A 81 4.53 10.91 2.73
C ILE A 81 6.02 10.62 2.70
N THR A 82 6.37 9.43 2.24
CA THR A 82 7.77 9.00 2.07
C THR A 82 8.18 8.85 0.61
N SER A 83 7.22 8.77 -0.30
CA SER A 83 7.42 8.76 -1.75
C SER A 83 6.12 9.19 -2.41
N VAL A 84 6.19 10.05 -3.42
CA VAL A 84 5.02 10.41 -4.22
C VAL A 84 4.83 9.45 -5.40
N GLY A 85 5.85 8.67 -5.75
CA GLY A 85 5.79 7.76 -6.90
C GLY A 85 5.99 8.48 -8.22
N MET A 86 5.46 7.91 -9.30
CA MET A 86 5.54 8.47 -10.66
C MET A 86 4.14 8.58 -11.25
N LEU A 87 3.96 9.45 -12.24
CA LEU A 87 2.69 9.49 -12.97
C LEU A 87 2.42 8.13 -13.64
N PRO A 88 1.17 7.62 -13.59
CA PRO A 88 0.82 6.39 -14.27
C PRO A 88 0.89 6.59 -15.79
N PRO A 89 1.15 5.53 -16.57
CA PRO A 89 1.05 5.57 -18.04
C PRO A 89 -0.36 5.98 -18.48
N GLU A 90 -0.45 6.67 -19.62
CA GLU A 90 -1.72 7.19 -20.16
C GLU A 90 -2.75 6.08 -20.39
N GLU A 91 -2.30 4.89 -20.80
CA GLU A 91 -3.18 3.77 -21.15
C GLU A 91 -3.80 3.08 -19.91
N CYS A 92 -3.36 3.45 -18.70
CA CYS A 92 -3.75 2.79 -17.46
C CYS A 92 -4.92 3.51 -16.76
N PHE A 93 -6.12 3.37 -17.31
CA PHE A 93 -7.36 3.99 -16.79
C PHE A 93 -7.68 3.68 -15.32
N GLY A 94 -7.16 2.58 -14.77
CA GLY A 94 -7.35 2.23 -13.35
C GLY A 94 -6.60 3.12 -12.35
N PHE A 95 -5.68 3.98 -12.82
CA PHE A 95 -4.82 4.80 -11.97
C PHE A 95 -5.28 6.24 -11.82
N TYR A 96 -6.44 6.61 -12.34
CA TYR A 96 -7.00 7.92 -12.09
C TYR A 96 -8.52 7.91 -12.15
N ASN A 97 -9.12 8.94 -11.57
CA ASN A 97 -10.53 9.27 -11.76
C ASN A 97 -10.70 10.78 -11.82
N HIS A 98 -11.94 11.27 -11.83
CA HIS A 98 -12.24 12.70 -11.88
C HIS A 98 -11.61 13.55 -10.77
N SER A 99 -11.20 12.93 -9.66
CA SER A 99 -10.70 13.61 -8.47
C SER A 99 -9.27 13.26 -8.07
N TYR A 100 -8.73 12.14 -8.50
CA TYR A 100 -7.45 11.64 -8.01
C TYR A 100 -6.66 10.99 -9.12
N ILE A 101 -5.35 11.25 -9.13
CA ILE A 101 -4.35 10.43 -9.80
C ILE A 101 -3.74 9.54 -8.71
N TYR A 102 -3.47 8.29 -9.05
CA TYR A 102 -2.91 7.25 -8.18
C TYR A 102 -1.50 6.90 -8.68
N PRO A 103 -0.44 7.57 -8.19
CA PRO A 103 0.91 7.30 -8.67
C PRO A 103 1.40 5.91 -8.24
N PRO A 104 1.84 5.02 -9.15
CA PRO A 104 2.61 3.84 -8.77
C PRO A 104 3.84 4.23 -7.96
N GLY A 105 4.08 3.56 -6.83
CA GLY A 105 5.19 3.86 -5.92
C GLY A 105 4.89 4.97 -4.91
N PHE A 106 3.67 5.51 -4.88
CA PHE A 106 3.22 6.37 -3.78
C PHE A 106 3.29 5.61 -2.46
N LYS A 107 3.91 6.22 -1.44
CA LYS A 107 4.05 5.65 -0.09
C LYS A 107 3.75 6.70 0.96
N SER A 108 2.81 6.42 1.85
CA SER A 108 2.54 7.23 3.03
C SER A 108 2.44 6.39 4.31
N ARG A 109 2.53 7.05 5.45
CA ARG A 109 2.43 6.42 6.78
C ARG A 109 1.48 7.23 7.64
N ARG A 110 0.66 6.54 8.44
CA ARG A 110 -0.32 7.16 9.33
C ARG A 110 -0.42 6.38 10.63
N LYS A 111 -0.38 7.08 11.77
CA LYS A 111 -0.73 6.50 13.06
C LYS A 111 -2.25 6.53 13.23
N TYR A 112 -2.87 5.37 13.44
CA TYR A 112 -4.32 5.24 13.60
C TYR A 112 -4.66 4.14 14.62
N ASN A 113 -5.93 3.99 14.97
CA ASN A 113 -6.39 2.99 15.93
C ASN A 113 -5.98 1.58 15.48
N SER A 114 -5.62 0.70 16.41
CA SER A 114 -5.30 -0.69 16.11
C SER A 114 -6.55 -1.48 15.72
N SER A 115 -6.43 -2.41 14.79
CA SER A 115 -7.48 -3.40 14.53
C SER A 115 -7.63 -4.41 15.68
N ASN A 116 -6.57 -4.67 16.43
CA ASN A 116 -6.52 -5.81 17.35
C ASN A 116 -6.93 -5.49 18.81
N ARG A 117 -7.45 -4.29 19.09
CA ARG A 117 -7.88 -3.77 20.43
C ARG A 117 -6.83 -3.78 21.56
N VAL A 118 -5.75 -4.57 21.45
CA VAL A 118 -4.66 -4.66 22.44
C VAL A 118 -3.83 -3.36 22.47
N GLU A 119 -3.61 -2.75 21.31
CA GLU A 119 -2.88 -1.48 21.19
C GLU A 119 -3.84 -0.33 20.91
N ALA A 120 -3.64 0.82 21.57
CA ALA A 120 -4.51 1.98 21.36
C ALA A 120 -4.36 2.56 19.94
N LYS A 121 -3.12 2.68 19.44
CA LYS A 121 -2.82 3.18 18.09
C LYS A 121 -1.54 2.58 17.53
N VAL A 122 -1.58 2.17 16.26
CA VAL A 122 -0.46 1.56 15.53
C VAL A 122 -0.10 2.38 14.29
N LEU A 123 1.07 2.10 13.71
CA LEU A 123 1.49 2.73 12.47
C LEU A 123 1.01 1.89 11.28
N TYR A 124 0.36 2.55 10.33
CA TYR A 124 -0.04 1.97 9.05
C TYR A 124 0.83 2.54 7.94
N TYR A 125 1.30 1.66 7.07
CA TYR A 125 2.04 1.96 5.84
C TYR A 125 1.09 1.76 4.67
N CYS A 126 0.92 2.80 3.86
CA CYS A 126 0.00 2.84 2.73
C CYS A 126 0.83 2.91 1.44
N GLN A 127 0.51 2.08 0.46
CA GLN A 127 1.22 2.05 -0.82
C GLN A 127 0.26 1.87 -2.00
N ILE A 128 0.57 2.53 -3.12
CA ILE A 128 -0.04 2.28 -4.42
C ILE A 128 0.97 1.53 -5.28
N ARG A 129 0.56 0.39 -5.84
CA ARG A 129 1.41 -0.49 -6.66
C ARG A 129 0.77 -0.67 -8.03
N ASN A 130 1.63 -0.81 -9.03
CA ASN A 130 1.23 -1.37 -10.32
C ASN A 130 1.58 -2.86 -10.29
N VAL A 131 0.57 -3.71 -10.38
CA VAL A 131 0.72 -5.17 -10.45
C VAL A 131 0.03 -5.64 -11.71
N ASP A 132 0.81 -6.09 -12.69
CA ASP A 132 0.32 -6.57 -13.99
C ASP A 132 -0.62 -5.58 -14.71
N GLY A 133 -0.35 -4.27 -14.60
CA GLY A 133 -1.16 -3.21 -15.21
C GLY A 133 -2.33 -2.73 -14.36
N GLU A 134 -2.55 -3.33 -13.17
CA GLU A 134 -3.65 -2.99 -12.28
C GLU A 134 -3.18 -2.09 -11.12
N CYS A 135 -4.03 -1.13 -10.75
CA CYS A 135 -3.81 -0.25 -9.60
C CYS A 135 -4.19 -0.96 -8.30
N ILE A 136 -3.18 -1.40 -7.55
CA ILE A 136 -3.35 -2.10 -6.27
C ILE A 136 -3.06 -1.16 -5.11
N PHE A 137 -4.02 -1.07 -4.20
CA PHE A 137 -3.87 -0.36 -2.94
C PHE A 137 -3.48 -1.35 -1.85
N GLU A 138 -2.44 -1.03 -1.08
CA GLU A 138 -1.99 -1.83 0.04
C GLU A 138 -1.95 -0.99 1.32
N ILE A 139 -2.56 -1.50 2.38
CA ILE A 139 -2.44 -1.00 3.75
C ILE A 139 -1.74 -2.10 4.56
N ARG A 140 -0.66 -1.76 5.25
CA ARG A 140 0.08 -2.67 6.13
C ARG A 140 0.19 -2.08 7.52
N SER A 141 -0.23 -2.81 8.53
CA SER A 141 0.00 -2.45 9.93
C SER A 141 1.43 -2.74 10.37
N SER A 142 1.93 -2.05 11.39
CA SER A 142 3.22 -2.34 12.01
C SER A 142 3.30 -3.73 12.65
N SER A 143 2.16 -4.37 12.93
CA SER A 143 2.07 -5.75 13.39
C SER A 143 2.13 -6.79 12.26
N GLY A 144 2.22 -6.36 10.99
CA GLY A 144 2.40 -7.21 9.83
C GLY A 144 1.13 -7.65 9.12
N LYS A 145 -0.07 -7.29 9.62
CA LYS A 145 -1.34 -7.53 8.90
C LYS A 145 -1.42 -6.62 7.67
N VAL A 146 -1.83 -7.20 6.54
CA VAL A 146 -1.91 -6.55 5.22
C VAL A 146 -3.33 -6.63 4.68
N TRP A 147 -3.83 -5.50 4.16
CA TRP A 147 -5.05 -5.39 3.38
C TRP A 147 -4.68 -4.89 2.00
N SER A 148 -4.95 -5.67 0.97
CA SER A 148 -4.51 -5.38 -0.40
C SER A 148 -5.56 -5.77 -1.42
N GLY A 149 -5.63 -5.02 -2.51
CA GLY A 149 -6.51 -5.29 -3.64
C GLY A 149 -6.83 -4.04 -4.43
N LYS A 150 -7.89 -4.13 -5.25
CA LYS A 150 -8.49 -2.94 -5.87
C LYS A 150 -9.01 -2.00 -4.80
N LYS A 151 -9.23 -0.74 -5.16
CA LYS A 151 -9.54 0.35 -4.23
C LYS A 151 -10.63 -0.01 -3.20
N GLU A 152 -11.78 -0.48 -3.67
CA GLU A 152 -12.94 -0.84 -2.84
C GLU A 152 -12.67 -2.08 -1.99
N GLN A 153 -11.97 -3.06 -2.55
CA GLN A 153 -11.60 -4.30 -1.86
C GLN A 153 -10.64 -4.04 -0.71
N ALA A 154 -9.56 -3.27 -0.96
CA ALA A 154 -8.58 -2.93 0.06
C ALA A 154 -9.21 -2.09 1.18
N TRP A 155 -10.06 -1.14 0.81
CA TRP A 155 -10.74 -0.28 1.77
C TRP A 155 -11.77 -1.05 2.61
N SER A 156 -12.67 -1.79 1.98
CA SER A 156 -13.68 -2.59 2.69
C SER A 156 -13.04 -3.57 3.67
N SER A 157 -12.03 -4.33 3.22
CA SER A 157 -11.29 -5.28 4.06
C SER A 157 -10.57 -4.62 5.23
N PHE A 158 -10.06 -3.40 5.06
CA PHE A 158 -9.45 -2.63 6.14
C PHE A 158 -10.52 -2.12 7.12
N THR A 159 -11.60 -1.55 6.61
CA THR A 159 -12.66 -0.94 7.44
C THR A 159 -13.46 -1.95 8.24
N SER A 160 -13.61 -3.19 7.76
CA SER A 160 -14.37 -4.25 8.46
C SER A 160 -13.74 -4.67 9.79
N GLU A 161 -12.50 -4.25 10.05
CA GLU A 161 -11.77 -4.48 11.29
C GLU A 161 -12.10 -3.46 12.39
N PHE A 162 -12.88 -2.42 12.07
CA PHE A 162 -13.17 -1.31 12.97
C PHE A 162 -14.67 -1.10 13.12
N GLU A 163 -15.12 -0.88 14.36
CA GLU A 163 -16.50 -0.50 14.64
C GLU A 163 -16.83 0.91 14.11
N LYS A 164 -15.83 1.82 14.15
CA LYS A 164 -15.97 3.19 13.68
C LYS A 164 -14.71 3.64 12.96
N ILE A 165 -14.89 4.11 11.73
CA ILE A 165 -13.80 4.70 10.94
C ILE A 165 -13.94 6.22 10.83
N SER A 166 -12.83 6.92 11.04
CA SER A 166 -12.79 8.40 11.02
C SER A 166 -12.58 8.98 9.61
N PHE A 167 -12.34 8.11 8.63
CA PHE A 167 -12.02 8.49 7.26
C PHE A 167 -13.11 7.97 6.32
N PRO A 168 -13.61 8.80 5.39
CA PRO A 168 -14.70 8.40 4.50
C PRO A 168 -14.23 7.47 3.37
N SER A 169 -12.95 7.51 3.02
CA SER A 169 -12.41 6.76 1.89
C SER A 169 -10.92 6.45 2.06
N ILE A 170 -10.43 5.52 1.22
CA ILE A 170 -9.02 5.15 1.19
C ILE A 170 -8.12 6.31 0.76
N GLU A 171 -8.58 7.16 -0.15
CA GLU A 171 -7.85 8.36 -0.59
C GLU A 171 -7.64 9.33 0.59
N SER A 172 -8.65 9.49 1.44
CA SER A 172 -8.56 10.28 2.66
C SER A 172 -7.57 9.66 3.67
N PHE A 173 -7.62 8.34 3.84
CA PHE A 173 -6.69 7.63 4.70
C PHE A 173 -5.23 7.73 4.21
N PHE A 174 -5.00 7.56 2.91
CA PHE A 174 -3.67 7.66 2.29
C PHE A 174 -3.13 9.09 2.29
N GLY A 175 -4.01 10.09 2.44
CA GLY A 175 -3.66 11.51 2.40
C GLY A 175 -3.69 12.13 0.99
N LEU A 176 -4.20 11.41 0.00
CA LEU A 176 -4.29 11.88 -1.39
C LEU A 176 -5.20 13.10 -1.51
N GLY A 177 -6.22 13.24 -0.67
CA GLY A 177 -7.11 14.42 -0.68
C GLY A 177 -6.49 15.71 -0.13
N HIS A 178 -5.26 15.68 0.37
CA HIS A 178 -4.62 16.86 0.93
C HIS A 178 -4.11 17.78 -0.19
N GLU A 179 -4.33 19.10 -0.06
CA GLU A 179 -4.00 20.11 -1.08
C GLU A 179 -2.55 20.01 -1.56
N THR A 180 -1.59 20.00 -0.62
CA THR A 180 -0.16 19.89 -0.94
C THR A 180 0.16 18.61 -1.73
N VAL A 181 -0.53 17.51 -1.43
CA VAL A 181 -0.27 16.21 -2.06
C VAL A 181 -0.77 16.21 -3.49
N GLN A 182 -1.98 16.75 -3.72
CA GLN A 182 -2.51 16.93 -5.06
C GLN A 182 -1.59 17.81 -5.91
N LYS A 183 -1.11 18.94 -5.37
CA LYS A 183 -0.17 19.81 -6.09
C LYS A 183 1.12 19.09 -6.48
N ILE A 184 1.75 18.39 -5.54
CA ILE A 184 3.00 17.67 -5.83
C ILE A 184 2.77 16.59 -6.90
N ILE A 185 1.63 15.87 -6.85
CA ILE A 185 1.29 14.87 -7.88
C ILE A 185 1.09 15.52 -9.25
N GLU A 186 0.37 16.65 -9.31
CA GLU A 186 0.16 17.41 -10.55
C GLU A 186 1.45 18.01 -11.12
N GLU A 187 2.44 18.30 -10.27
CA GLU A 187 3.75 18.84 -10.65
C GLU A 187 4.73 17.76 -11.16
N LEU A 188 4.37 16.48 -11.12
CA LEU A 188 5.23 15.39 -11.61
C LEU A 188 5.37 15.35 -13.13
N GLY A 189 4.45 15.98 -13.88
CA GLY A 189 4.47 15.95 -15.35
C GLY A 189 3.19 16.46 -15.98
N ASP A 190 2.97 16.11 -17.25
CA ASP A 190 1.77 16.51 -17.96
C ASP A 190 0.55 15.71 -17.50
N ILE A 191 -0.41 16.39 -16.88
CA ILE A 191 -1.67 15.80 -16.41
C ILE A 191 -2.80 15.87 -17.46
N SER A 192 -2.57 16.53 -18.60
CA SER A 192 -3.59 16.68 -19.66
C SER A 192 -3.95 15.36 -20.33
N VAL A 193 -3.04 14.37 -20.27
CA VAL A 193 -3.23 13.00 -20.75
C VAL A 193 -4.31 12.24 -19.97
N PHE A 194 -4.61 12.65 -18.73
CA PHE A 194 -5.63 12.01 -17.90
C PHE A 194 -7.01 12.57 -18.21
N SER A 195 -7.59 12.12 -19.32
CA SER A 195 -8.83 12.65 -19.92
C SER A 195 -10.00 12.92 -18.96
N THR A 196 -10.20 12.07 -17.95
CA THR A 196 -11.30 12.22 -16.98
C THR A 196 -10.93 13.03 -15.74
N TYR A 197 -9.63 13.26 -15.49
CA TYR A 197 -9.13 13.94 -14.30
C TYR A 197 -9.40 15.45 -14.37
N ILE A 198 -9.83 16.02 -13.24
CA ILE A 198 -10.02 17.46 -13.12
C ILE A 198 -8.95 18.02 -12.17
N PRO A 199 -8.09 18.95 -12.63
CA PRO A 199 -7.06 19.54 -11.78
C PRO A 199 -7.63 20.14 -10.49
N TYR A 200 -6.91 19.96 -9.40
CA TYR A 200 -7.26 20.39 -8.05
C TYR A 200 -7.58 21.88 -7.98
N LYS A 201 -6.77 22.72 -8.65
CA LYS A 201 -7.01 24.18 -8.72
C LYS A 201 -8.38 24.51 -9.32
N VAL A 202 -8.85 23.73 -10.30
CA VAL A 202 -10.15 23.91 -10.95
C VAL A 202 -11.28 23.45 -10.03
N ARG A 203 -11.13 22.30 -9.37
CA ARG A 203 -12.12 21.77 -8.42
C ARG A 203 -12.32 22.69 -7.21
N ASN A 204 -11.23 23.21 -6.64
CA ASN A 204 -11.29 24.06 -5.44
C ASN A 204 -11.95 25.43 -5.73
N ARG A 205 -11.79 25.98 -6.94
CA ARG A 205 -12.46 27.24 -7.34
C ARG A 205 -13.99 27.09 -7.39
N LYS A 206 -14.50 25.97 -7.92
CA LYS A 206 -15.95 25.70 -7.98
C LYS A 206 -16.58 25.57 -6.59
N GLY A 207 -15.89 24.90 -5.65
CA GLY A 207 -16.37 24.76 -4.27
C GLY A 207 -16.46 26.10 -3.52
N ARG A 208 -15.52 27.02 -3.74
CA ARG A 208 -15.56 28.36 -3.12
C ARG A 208 -16.67 29.25 -3.68
N LYS A 209 -17.01 29.12 -4.96
CA LYS A 209 -18.11 29.88 -5.58
C LYS A 209 -19.48 29.39 -5.07
N ALA A 210 -19.70 28.09 -5.05
CA ALA A 210 -20.94 27.50 -4.52
C ALA A 210 -21.20 27.85 -3.04
N LYS A 211 -20.15 27.98 -2.22
CA LYS A 211 -20.29 28.38 -0.81
C LYS A 211 -20.65 29.87 -0.63
N ARG A 212 -20.25 30.73 -1.57
CA ARG A 212 -20.62 32.16 -1.57
C ARG A 212 -22.05 32.40 -2.05
N ASP A 213 -22.52 31.57 -2.98
CA ASP A 213 -23.85 31.72 -3.58
C ASP A 213 -24.96 31.03 -2.75
N GLY A 214 -24.60 30.22 -1.75
CA GLY A 214 -25.54 29.54 -0.83
C GLY A 214 -25.69 30.16 0.56
N GLU A 215 -25.06 31.32 0.80
CA GLU A 215 -25.21 32.14 2.03
C GLU A 215 -26.06 33.40 1.78
N GLN A 216 -26.88 33.42 0.72
CA GLN A 216 -27.89 34.47 0.44
C GLN A 216 -29.31 33.98 0.72
#